data_AF-A0A9X1T389-F1
#
_entry.id   AF-A0A9X1T389-F1
#
_cell.length_a   1.000
_cell.length_b   1.000
_cell.length_c   1.000
_cell.angle_alpha   90.00
_cell.angle_beta   90.00
_cell.angle_gamma   90.00
#
_symmetry.space_group_name_H-M   'P 1'
#
loop_
_entity.id
_entity.type
_entity.pdbx_description
1 polymer ?
#
loop_
_entity_poly.entity_id
_entity_poly.type
_entity_poly.pdbx_seq_one_letter_code
_entity_poly.pdbx_strand_id
1 'polypeptide(L)'
;MRVSTEAMMAMLRQPRDTDTPGGRLFRARGALNLSLADLAERLAVSPETLSDWERDRSEPEGDMLARLAGLLGVTPRWLIAGIAEPSGVILSPAAVQGLLDELASAKALHAQTGKAIEALETSLRRVLKGI
;
A
#
# COMPACT_ATOMS: atom_id res chain seq x y z
N MET A 1 -29.00 -19.67 13.15
CA MET A 1 -28.56 -18.27 13.34
C MET A 1 -28.88 -17.50 12.07
N ARG A 2 -29.94 -16.68 12.05
CA ARG A 2 -30.29 -15.85 10.87
C ARG A 2 -29.46 -14.57 10.96
N VAL A 3 -28.62 -14.30 9.96
CA VAL A 3 -27.93 -13.01 9.85
C VAL A 3 -29.02 -11.94 9.68
N SER A 4 -29.08 -10.96 10.58
CA SER A 4 -30.07 -9.88 10.54
C SER A 4 -29.97 -9.13 9.21
N THR A 5 -31.11 -8.73 8.63
CA THR A 5 -31.17 -7.93 7.40
C THR A 5 -30.34 -6.65 7.49
N GLU A 6 -30.21 -6.10 8.70
CA GLU A 6 -29.36 -4.94 8.99
C GLU A 6 -27.86 -5.28 8.83
N ALA A 7 -27.41 -6.44 9.32
CA ALA A 7 -26.04 -6.92 9.14
C ALA A 7 -25.76 -7.25 7.66
N MET A 8 -26.75 -7.77 6.94
CA MET A 8 -26.68 -7.97 5.48
C MET A 8 -26.55 -6.64 4.73
N MET A 9 -27.32 -5.61 5.12
CA MET A 9 -27.24 -4.26 4.53
C MET A 9 -25.93 -3.55 4.87
N ALA A 10 -25.41 -3.75 6.09
CA ALA A 10 -24.10 -3.24 6.48
C ALA A 10 -22.95 -3.90 5.70
N MET A 11 -23.04 -5.21 5.45
CA MET A 11 -22.11 -5.94 4.56
C MET A 11 -22.16 -5.44 3.10
N LEU A 12 -23.31 -4.96 2.63
CA LEU A 12 -23.49 -4.40 1.28
C LEU A 12 -23.01 -2.94 1.17
N ARG A 13 -22.75 -2.25 2.29
CA ARG A 13 -22.24 -0.88 2.29
C ARG A 13 -20.72 -0.91 2.09
N GLN A 14 -20.30 -1.04 0.84
CA GLN A 14 -18.87 -0.90 0.52
C GLN A 14 -18.40 0.48 1.00
N PRO A 15 -17.30 0.57 1.77
CA PRO A 15 -16.74 1.86 2.17
C PRO A 15 -16.41 2.65 0.91
N ARG A 16 -17.03 3.83 0.79
CA ARG A 16 -16.84 4.73 -0.35
C ARG A 16 -15.96 5.88 0.06
N ASP A 17 -14.91 6.10 -0.70
CA ASP A 17 -14.14 7.33 -0.66
C ASP A 17 -14.97 8.45 -1.31
N THR A 18 -15.33 9.47 -0.53
CA THR A 18 -16.26 10.54 -0.94
C THR A 18 -15.59 11.70 -1.67
N ASP A 19 -14.29 11.61 -1.95
CA ASP A 19 -13.53 12.63 -2.67
C ASP A 19 -13.88 12.67 -4.17
N THR A 20 -13.40 13.67 -4.91
CA THR A 20 -13.55 13.68 -6.38
C THR A 20 -12.60 12.66 -7.02
N PRO A 21 -12.85 12.20 -8.27
CA PRO A 21 -11.89 11.37 -9.00
C PRO A 21 -10.49 11.99 -9.10
N GLY A 22 -10.42 13.29 -9.39
CA GLY A 22 -9.18 14.06 -9.42
C GLY A 22 -8.49 14.14 -8.05
N GLY A 23 -9.26 14.36 -6.98
CA GLY A 23 -8.76 14.33 -5.60
C GLY A 23 -8.18 12.96 -5.20
N ARG A 24 -8.87 11.88 -5.56
CA ARG A 24 -8.37 10.50 -5.37
C ARG A 24 -7.08 10.25 -6.15
N LEU A 25 -7.01 10.71 -7.41
CA LEU A 25 -5.81 10.59 -8.23
C LEU A 25 -4.63 11.35 -7.61
N PHE A 26 -4.83 12.61 -7.23
CA PHE A 26 -3.82 13.42 -6.56
C PHE A 26 -3.29 12.74 -5.29
N ARG A 27 -4.20 12.22 -4.45
CA ARG A 27 -3.83 11.49 -3.22
C ARG A 27 -3.08 10.20 -3.52
N ALA A 28 -3.54 9.40 -4.48
CA ALA A 28 -2.89 8.15 -4.86
C ALA A 28 -1.47 8.38 -5.41
N ARG A 29 -1.29 9.41 -6.25
CA ARG A 29 0.05 9.83 -6.72
C ARG A 29 0.92 10.29 -5.55
N GLY A 30 0.37 11.11 -4.66
CA GLY A 30 1.07 11.63 -3.48
C GLY A 30 1.54 10.54 -2.52
N ALA A 31 0.75 9.47 -2.35
CA ALA A 31 1.10 8.32 -1.51
C ALA A 31 2.31 7.53 -2.02
N LEU A 32 2.63 7.64 -3.32
CA LEU A 32 3.82 7.04 -3.94
C LEU A 32 4.99 8.03 -4.04
N ASN A 33 4.87 9.23 -3.47
CA ASN A 33 5.86 10.31 -3.58
C ASN A 33 6.24 10.69 -5.02
N LEU A 34 5.35 10.45 -5.98
CA LEU A 34 5.60 10.79 -7.38
C LEU A 34 5.27 12.26 -7.63
N SER A 35 6.16 12.97 -8.32
CA SER A 35 5.80 14.28 -8.87
C SER A 35 4.83 14.12 -10.03
N LEU A 36 4.18 15.23 -10.40
CA LEU A 36 3.27 15.27 -11.53
C LEU A 36 4.01 14.98 -12.86
N ALA A 37 5.27 15.40 -12.97
CA ALA A 37 6.12 15.06 -14.13
C ALA A 37 6.44 13.56 -14.18
N ASP A 38 6.79 12.94 -13.05
CA ASP A 38 7.18 11.52 -13.00
C ASP A 38 6.04 10.59 -13.44
N LEU A 39 4.81 10.85 -12.98
CA LEU A 39 3.66 10.04 -13.36
C LEU A 39 3.25 10.28 -14.81
N ALA A 40 3.31 11.53 -15.28
CA ALA A 40 3.01 11.88 -16.67
C ALA A 40 3.97 11.20 -17.65
N GLU A 41 5.28 11.19 -17.34
CA GLU A 41 6.30 10.50 -18.13
C GLU A 41 6.02 8.99 -18.23
N ARG A 42 5.73 8.33 -17.11
CA ARG A 42 5.39 6.89 -17.09
C ARG A 42 4.14 6.54 -17.89
N LEU A 43 3.20 7.48 -18.00
CA LEU A 43 1.96 7.33 -18.75
C LEU A 43 2.08 7.79 -20.21
N ALA A 44 3.23 8.36 -20.61
CA ALA A 44 3.44 8.97 -21.91
C ALA A 44 2.39 10.05 -22.24
N VAL A 45 2.02 10.88 -21.25
CA VAL A 45 1.14 12.04 -21.40
C VAL A 45 1.86 13.32 -20.98
N SER A 46 1.31 14.49 -21.30
CA SER A 46 1.88 15.74 -20.82
C SER A 46 1.58 15.93 -19.32
N PRO A 47 2.44 16.63 -18.57
CA PRO A 47 2.12 17.06 -17.21
C PRO A 47 0.80 17.83 -17.15
N GLU A 48 0.52 18.69 -18.14
CA GLU A 48 -0.73 19.45 -18.21
C GLU A 48 -1.97 18.56 -18.24
N THR A 49 -1.97 17.51 -19.05
CA THR A 49 -3.08 16.53 -19.12
C THR A 49 -3.30 15.84 -17.78
N LEU A 50 -2.23 15.37 -17.12
CA LEU A 50 -2.35 14.77 -15.79
C LEU A 50 -2.87 15.78 -14.76
N SER A 51 -2.45 17.04 -14.88
CA SER A 51 -2.89 18.16 -14.05
C SER A 51 -4.37 18.51 -14.26
N ASP A 52 -4.89 18.34 -15.48
CA ASP A 52 -6.31 18.48 -15.79
C ASP A 52 -7.12 17.37 -15.13
N TRP A 53 -6.62 16.13 -15.17
CA TRP A 53 -7.26 14.98 -14.50
C TRP A 53 -7.33 15.17 -12.99
N GLU A 54 -6.24 15.60 -12.35
CA GLU A 54 -6.22 15.85 -10.90
C GLU A 54 -7.12 17.00 -10.44
N ARG A 55 -7.49 17.89 -11.36
CA ARG A 55 -8.39 19.03 -11.09
C ARG A 55 -9.81 18.81 -11.62
N ASP A 56 -10.15 17.58 -11.99
CA ASP A 56 -11.46 17.21 -12.54
C ASP A 56 -11.85 18.03 -13.79
N ARG A 57 -10.88 18.57 -14.55
CA ARG A 57 -11.14 19.32 -15.80
C ARG A 57 -11.35 18.41 -17.00
N SER A 58 -10.77 17.22 -16.96
CA SER A 58 -10.96 16.13 -17.91
C SER A 58 -10.76 14.81 -17.18
N GLU A 59 -11.03 13.69 -17.84
CA GLU A 59 -10.89 12.36 -17.24
C GLU A 59 -10.11 11.41 -18.15
N PRO A 60 -9.32 10.47 -17.58
CA PRO A 60 -8.71 9.40 -18.36
C PRO A 60 -9.77 8.35 -18.73
N GLU A 61 -9.83 7.98 -20.01
CA GLU A 61 -10.80 7.00 -20.51
C GLU A 61 -10.14 5.65 -20.87
N GLY A 62 -10.95 4.58 -20.83
CA GLY A 62 -10.60 3.25 -21.34
C GLY A 62 -9.26 2.72 -20.84
N ASP A 63 -8.37 2.39 -21.77
CA ASP A 63 -7.04 1.81 -21.49
C ASP A 63 -6.16 2.73 -20.64
N MET A 64 -6.32 4.05 -20.75
CA MET A 64 -5.54 5.01 -19.96
C MET A 64 -5.90 4.91 -18.48
N LEU A 65 -7.20 4.81 -18.15
CA LEU A 65 -7.66 4.63 -16.79
C LEU A 65 -7.11 3.32 -16.19
N ALA A 66 -7.09 2.23 -16.97
CA ALA A 66 -6.55 0.95 -16.52
C ALA A 66 -5.03 1.02 -16.24
N ARG A 67 -4.26 1.66 -17.11
CA ARG A 67 -2.81 1.88 -16.92
C ARG A 67 -2.53 2.74 -15.68
N LEU A 68 -3.27 3.82 -15.52
CA LEU A 68 -3.16 4.73 -14.39
C LEU A 68 -3.50 4.02 -13.07
N ALA A 69 -4.58 3.24 -13.03
CA ALA A 69 -4.92 2.41 -11.89
C ALA A 69 -3.80 1.40 -11.53
N GLY A 70 -3.25 0.72 -12.54
CA GLY A 70 -2.16 -0.24 -12.37
C GLY A 70 -0.88 0.39 -11.80
N LEU A 71 -0.47 1.55 -12.32
CA LEU A 71 0.70 2.26 -11.80
C LEU A 71 0.52 2.76 -10.36
N LEU A 72 -0.71 3.12 -9.99
CA LEU A 72 -1.04 3.64 -8.67
C LEU A 72 -1.37 2.54 -7.65
N GLY A 73 -1.46 1.27 -8.06
CA GLY A 73 -1.79 0.15 -7.19
C GLY A 73 -3.24 0.16 -6.68
N VAL A 74 -4.14 0.79 -7.44
CA VAL A 74 -5.58 0.91 -7.12
C VAL A 74 -6.43 0.32 -8.23
N THR A 75 -7.75 0.23 -8.04
CA THR A 75 -8.66 -0.22 -9.10
C THR A 75 -9.20 0.96 -9.92
N PRO A 76 -9.49 0.78 -11.22
CA PRO A 76 -10.19 1.79 -12.03
C PRO A 76 -11.50 2.25 -11.38
N ARG A 77 -12.23 1.32 -10.76
CA ARG A 77 -13.48 1.58 -10.06
C ARG A 77 -13.30 2.45 -8.81
N TRP A 78 -12.21 2.26 -8.06
CA TRP A 78 -11.89 3.13 -6.94
C TRP A 78 -11.58 4.55 -7.43
N LEU A 79 -10.80 4.70 -8.51
CA LEU A 79 -10.49 6.03 -9.07
C LEU A 79 -11.74 6.79 -9.50
N ILE A 80 -12.68 6.14 -10.19
CA ILE A 80 -13.87 6.80 -10.72
C ILE A 80 -14.98 6.96 -9.68
N ALA A 81 -15.26 5.93 -8.90
CA ALA A 81 -16.45 5.89 -8.03
C ALA A 81 -16.12 5.92 -6.53
N GLY A 82 -14.84 5.92 -6.15
CA GLY A 82 -14.42 5.83 -4.75
C GLY A 82 -14.75 4.48 -4.10
N ILE A 83 -15.15 3.49 -4.89
CA ILE A 83 -15.57 2.19 -4.39
C ILE A 83 -14.31 1.33 -4.24
N ALA A 84 -13.87 1.17 -3.01
CA ALA A 84 -12.77 0.26 -2.69
C ALA A 84 -13.25 -1.17 -2.92
N GLU A 85 -12.76 -1.79 -4.00
CA GLU A 85 -12.73 -3.24 -4.04
C GLU A 85 -11.57 -3.69 -3.16
N PRO A 86 -11.69 -4.82 -2.43
CA PRO A 86 -10.51 -5.44 -1.84
C PRO A 86 -9.50 -5.63 -2.97
N SER A 87 -8.43 -4.83 -2.98
CA SER A 87 -7.38 -4.90 -4.00
C SER A 87 -7.01 -6.37 -4.15
N GLY A 88 -7.08 -6.87 -5.38
CA GLY A 88 -7.06 -8.31 -5.72
C GLY A 88 -5.78 -9.08 -5.36
N VAL A 89 -4.92 -8.55 -4.48
CA VAL A 89 -3.96 -9.36 -3.74
C VAL A 89 -4.72 -10.12 -2.65
N ILE A 90 -5.50 -11.11 -3.07
CA ILE A 90 -5.90 -12.18 -2.18
C ILE A 90 -4.64 -13.02 -1.95
N LEU A 91 -3.84 -12.63 -0.95
CA LEU A 91 -2.81 -13.53 -0.45
C LEU A 91 -3.53 -14.80 0.02
N SER A 92 -3.15 -15.94 -0.53
CA SER A 92 -3.67 -17.20 -0.02
C SER A 92 -3.28 -17.32 1.46
N PRO A 93 -4.08 -17.99 2.31
CA PRO A 93 -3.70 -18.23 3.70
C PRO A 93 -2.30 -18.85 3.83
N ALA A 94 -1.90 -19.69 2.86
CA ALA A 94 -0.56 -20.25 2.77
C ALA A 94 0.54 -19.20 2.49
N ALA A 95 0.29 -18.25 1.59
CA ALA A 95 1.24 -17.17 1.31
C ALA A 95 1.41 -16.24 2.53
N VAL A 96 0.32 -15.92 3.23
CA VAL A 96 0.38 -15.16 4.49
C VAL A 96 1.17 -15.92 5.54
N GLN A 97 0.93 -17.23 5.68
CA GLN A 97 1.67 -18.05 6.65
C GLN A 97 3.17 -18.08 6.33
N GLY A 98 3.55 -18.22 5.05
CA GLY A 98 4.96 -18.18 4.65
C GLY A 98 5.66 -16.87 5.03
N LEU A 99 4.99 -15.73 4.85
CA LEU A 99 5.52 -14.42 5.26
C LEU A 99 5.63 -14.29 6.78
N LEU A 100 4.68 -14.84 7.53
CA LEU A 100 4.73 -14.84 9.00
C LEU A 100 5.88 -15.70 9.53
N ASP A 101 6.16 -16.84 8.90
CA ASP A 101 7.27 -17.73 9.25
C ASP A 101 8.63 -17.08 8.94
N GLU A 102 8.74 -16.38 7.81
CA GLU A 102 9.92 -15.60 7.46
C GLU A 102 10.17 -14.47 8.47
N LEU A 103 9.11 -13.73 8.85
CA LEU A 103 9.20 -12.69 9.86
C LEU A 103 9.61 -13.25 11.24
N ALA A 104 9.09 -14.41 11.62
CA ALA A 104 9.47 -15.08 12.86
C ALA A 104 10.96 -15.46 12.86
N SER A 105 11.45 -15.96 11.73
CA SER A 105 12.87 -16.32 11.53
C SER A 105 13.78 -15.08 11.63
N ALA A 106 13.39 -13.96 11.00
CA ALA A 106 14.12 -12.71 11.10
C ALA A 106 14.18 -12.17 12.54
N LYS A 107 13.07 -12.24 13.29
CA LYS A 107 13.02 -11.87 14.71
C LYS A 107 13.92 -12.76 15.58
N ALA A 108 13.94 -14.07 15.31
CA ALA A 108 14.80 -15.00 16.03
C ALA A 108 16.29 -14.70 15.79
N LEU A 109 16.68 -14.44 14.53
CA LEU A 109 18.04 -14.04 14.19
C LEU A 109 18.45 -12.73 14.85
N HIS A 110 17.54 -11.75 14.91
CA HIS A 110 17.79 -10.49 15.61
C HIS A 110 18.04 -10.71 17.11
N ALA A 111 17.21 -11.52 17.77
CA ALA A 111 17.39 -11.86 19.19
C ALA A 111 18.72 -12.60 19.45
N GLN A 112 19.11 -13.51 18.56
CA GLN A 112 20.38 -14.22 18.64
C GLN A 112 21.57 -13.25 18.52
N THR A 113 21.48 -12.30 17.57
CA THR A 113 22.48 -11.25 17.40
C THR A 113 22.60 -10.39 18.65
N GLY A 114 21.47 -9.99 19.26
CA GLY A 114 21.46 -9.24 20.53
C GLY A 114 22.19 -9.97 21.67
N LYS A 115 21.91 -11.26 21.86
CA LYS A 115 22.62 -12.08 22.87
C LYS A 115 24.12 -12.18 22.62
N ALA A 116 24.53 -12.27 21.35
CA ALA A 116 25.95 -12.30 20.99
C ALA A 116 26.65 -10.97 21.34
N ILE A 117 25.98 -9.84 21.11
CA ILE A 117 26.48 -8.51 21.47
C ILE A 117 26.68 -8.41 22.99
N GLU A 118 25.68 -8.78 23.80
CA GLU A 118 25.78 -8.76 25.26
C GLU A 118 26.92 -9.63 25.81
N ALA A 119 27.13 -10.81 25.21
CA ALA A 119 28.22 -11.71 25.58
C ALA A 119 29.60 -11.10 25.27
N LEU A 120 29.73 -10.42 24.13
CA LEU A 120 30.96 -9.69 23.76
C LEU A 120 31.21 -8.51 24.70
N GLU A 121 30.19 -7.70 25.01
CA GLU A 121 30.32 -6.60 25.97
C GLU A 121 30.76 -7.09 27.36
N THR A 122 30.19 -8.20 27.83
CA THR A 122 30.55 -8.81 29.11
C THR A 122 32.00 -9.29 29.10
N SER A 123 32.43 -9.93 28.02
CA SER A 123 33.80 -10.40 27.83
C SER A 123 34.80 -9.24 27.82
N LEU A 124 34.48 -8.15 27.11
CA LEU A 124 35.28 -6.93 27.08
C LEU A 124 35.39 -6.27 28.46
N ARG A 125 34.27 -6.13 29.19
CA ARG A 125 34.29 -5.58 30.56
C ARG A 125 35.17 -6.41 31.51
N ARG A 126 35.17 -7.74 31.37
CA ARG A 126 36.00 -8.63 32.18
C ARG A 126 37.48 -8.45 31.89
N VAL A 127 37.87 -8.36 30.62
CA VAL A 127 39.27 -8.14 30.20
C VAL A 127 39.75 -6.76 30.67
N LEU A 128 38.95 -5.71 30.50
CA LEU A 128 39.31 -4.34 30.88
C LEU A 128 39.41 -4.11 32.40
N LYS A 129 38.70 -4.88 33.23
CA LYS A 129 38.82 -4.83 34.71
C LYS A 129 39.97 -5.66 35.28
N GLY A 130 40.58 -6.53 34.46
CA GLY A 130 41.67 -7.42 34.85
C GLY A 130 43.07 -6.87 34.55
N ILE A 131 43.15 -5.63 34.07
CA ILE A 131 44.37 -4.84 33.83
C ILE A 131 44.35 -3.68 34.83
#